data_AF-A0AA40VTF1-F1
#
_entry.id   AF-A0AA40VTF1-F1
#
_cell.length_a   1.000
_cell.length_b   1.000
_cell.length_c   1.000
_cell.angle_alpha   90.00
_cell.angle_beta   90.00
_cell.angle_gamma   90.00
#
_symmetry.space_group_name_H-M   'P 1'
#
loop_
_entity.id
_entity.type
_entity.pdbx_description
1 polymer ?
#
loop_
_entity_poly.entity_id
_entity_poly.type
_entity_poly.pdbx_seq_one_letter_code
_entity_poly.pdbx_strand_id
1 'polypeptide(L)'
;MNNVIQIFVRLFLFVILLSINSCLKGTQDQSEITEYSVGLKAIITDAKKIYSTISYQDCLTWNSLTVKEEAKEYKWRQHNYTPTNGDEGIIVHLTSHCDTHKPIAILKVEENYVPIATSGIKRID
;
A
#
# COMPACT_ATOMS: atom_id res chain seq x y z
N MET A 1 -55.01 -2.17 32.58
CA MET A 1 -53.54 -2.30 32.79
C MET A 1 -52.82 -2.83 31.53
N ASN A 2 -53.14 -2.34 30.32
CA ASN A 2 -52.59 -2.90 29.06
C ASN A 2 -51.77 -1.89 28.22
N ASN A 3 -51.58 -0.64 28.67
CA ASN A 3 -50.92 0.40 27.87
C ASN A 3 -49.44 0.65 28.21
N VAL A 4 -48.91 0.08 29.30
CA VAL A 4 -47.51 0.34 29.72
C VAL A 4 -46.52 -0.57 28.98
N ILE A 5 -46.94 -1.76 28.54
CA ILE A 5 -46.07 -2.74 27.88
C ILE A 5 -45.74 -2.36 26.43
N GLN A 6 -46.63 -1.61 25.74
CA GLN A 6 -46.42 -1.19 24.34
C GLN A 6 -45.31 -0.12 24.18
N ILE A 7 -45.02 0.67 25.22
CA ILE A 7 -44.00 1.72 25.15
C ILE A 7 -42.58 1.14 25.28
N PHE A 8 -42.41 0.09 26.08
CA PHE A 8 -41.09 -0.53 26.29
C PHE A 8 -40.58 -1.32 25.07
N VAL A 9 -41.47 -1.93 24.27
CA VAL A 9 -41.08 -2.69 23.07
C VAL A 9 -40.56 -1.76 21.96
N ARG A 10 -41.08 -0.54 21.85
CA ARG A 10 -40.63 0.42 20.83
C ARG A 10 -39.30 1.10 21.18
N LEU A 11 -39.00 1.29 22.47
CA LEU A 11 -37.73 1.86 22.90
C LEU A 11 -36.57 0.86 22.75
N PHE A 12 -36.82 -0.43 22.95
CA PHE A 12 -35.80 -1.48 22.81
C PHE A 12 -35.40 -1.75 21.36
N LEU A 13 -36.32 -1.56 20.40
CA LEU A 13 -35.99 -1.68 18.97
C LEU A 13 -35.13 -0.51 18.44
N PHE A 14 -35.18 0.66 19.08
CA PHE A 14 -34.39 1.82 18.63
C PHE A 14 -32.91 1.73 19.03
N VAL A 15 -32.59 1.01 20.12
CA VAL A 15 -31.20 0.84 20.58
C VAL A 15 -30.46 -0.24 19.78
N ILE A 16 -31.16 -1.26 19.29
CA ILE A 16 -30.55 -2.32 18.47
C ILE A 16 -30.18 -1.81 17.06
N LEU A 17 -30.91 -0.84 16.52
CA LEU A 17 -30.62 -0.24 15.20
C LEU A 17 -29.42 0.73 15.19
N LEU A 18 -28.95 1.19 16.34
CA LEU A 18 -27.75 2.05 16.44
C LEU A 18 -26.44 1.26 16.55
N SER A 19 -26.49 -0.05 16.82
CA SER A 19 -25.29 -0.88 17.00
C SER A 19 -24.75 -1.52 15.71
N ILE A 20 -25.46 -1.40 14.59
CA ILE A 20 -25.05 -2.00 13.31
C ILE A 20 -24.33 -1.02 12.36
N ASN A 21 -24.33 0.28 12.65
CA ASN A 21 -23.70 1.29 11.78
C ASN A 21 -22.20 1.52 12.03
N SER A 22 -21.58 0.81 12.97
CA SER A 22 -20.13 0.93 13.23
C SER A 22 -19.29 -0.19 12.61
N CYS A 23 -19.88 -1.11 11.84
CA CYS A 23 -19.17 -2.26 11.27
C CYS A 23 -19.08 -2.21 9.73
N LEU A 24 -18.88 -1.02 9.16
CA LEU A 24 -18.75 -0.81 7.71
C LEU A 24 -17.76 0.31 7.37
N LYS A 25 -16.66 0.38 8.12
CA LYS A 25 -15.57 1.33 7.89
C LYS A 25 -14.23 0.61 8.07
N GLY A 26 -13.90 -0.28 7.14
CA GLY A 26 -12.63 -1.02 7.23
C GLY A 26 -12.39 -2.15 6.23
N THR A 27 -13.04 -2.18 5.06
CA THR A 27 -12.83 -3.25 4.07
C THR A 27 -12.63 -2.66 2.67
N GLN A 28 -11.62 -1.79 2.52
CA GLN A 28 -11.13 -1.37 1.19
C GLN A 28 -9.68 -1.77 0.89
N ASP A 29 -8.97 -2.47 1.77
CA ASP A 29 -7.50 -2.57 1.66
C ASP A 29 -6.95 -3.95 1.25
N GLN A 30 -7.82 -4.97 1.07
CA GLN A 30 -7.37 -6.33 0.79
C GLN A 30 -7.37 -6.72 -0.70
N SER A 31 -8.12 -6.03 -1.56
CA SER A 31 -8.15 -6.37 -3.00
C SER A 31 -6.97 -5.78 -3.80
N GLU A 32 -6.37 -4.69 -3.31
CA GLU A 32 -5.22 -4.06 -4.00
C GLU A 32 -3.95 -4.91 -3.87
N ILE A 33 -3.79 -5.61 -2.74
CA ILE A 33 -2.63 -6.50 -2.51
C ILE A 33 -2.71 -7.76 -3.39
N THR A 34 -3.91 -8.19 -3.81
CA THR A 34 -4.07 -9.33 -4.73
C THR A 34 -3.73 -9.02 -6.20
N GLU A 35 -3.62 -7.74 -6.57
CA GLU A 35 -3.31 -7.35 -7.95
C GLU A 35 -1.82 -7.52 -8.28
N TYR A 36 -0.96 -7.35 -7.28
CA TYR A 36 0.49 -7.35 -7.45
C TYR A 36 1.13 -8.55 -6.77
N SER A 37 2.12 -9.17 -7.45
CA SER A 37 2.96 -10.21 -6.88
C SER A 37 4.41 -10.01 -7.30
N VAL A 38 5.33 -10.56 -6.51
CA VAL A 38 6.75 -10.62 -6.87
C VAL A 38 6.91 -11.36 -8.21
N GLY A 39 7.78 -10.85 -9.07
CA GLY A 39 8.03 -11.37 -10.41
C GLY A 39 7.17 -10.75 -11.52
N LEU A 40 6.13 -9.99 -11.18
CA LEU A 40 5.34 -9.28 -12.20
C LEU A 40 6.08 -8.07 -12.75
N LYS A 41 5.89 -7.80 -14.03
CA LYS A 41 6.30 -6.55 -14.65
C LYS A 41 5.31 -5.44 -14.31
N ALA A 42 5.83 -4.24 -14.11
CA ALA A 42 5.04 -3.05 -13.90
C ALA A 42 5.75 -1.83 -14.51
N ILE A 43 4.94 -0.83 -14.87
CA ILE A 43 5.39 0.48 -15.35
C ILE A 43 5.07 1.55 -14.31
N ILE A 44 5.97 2.51 -14.11
CA ILE A 44 5.74 3.67 -13.26
C ILE A 44 4.74 4.60 -13.96
N THR A 45 3.60 4.86 -13.31
CA THR A 45 2.55 5.75 -13.81
C THR A 45 2.53 7.09 -13.07
N ASP A 46 3.01 7.13 -11.83
CA ASP A 46 3.17 8.36 -11.05
C ASP A 46 4.46 8.35 -10.20
N ALA A 47 5.51 8.96 -10.74
CA ALA A 47 6.80 9.12 -10.10
C ALA A 47 6.74 9.92 -8.78
N LYS A 48 5.67 10.71 -8.54
CA LYS A 48 5.49 11.40 -7.25
C LYS A 48 5.18 10.44 -6.10
N LYS A 49 4.89 9.17 -6.41
CA LYS A 49 4.66 8.09 -5.43
C LYS A 49 5.94 7.33 -5.05
N ILE A 50 7.09 7.74 -5.60
CA ILE A 50 8.39 7.17 -5.25
C ILE A 50 8.81 7.66 -3.88
N TYR A 51 9.34 6.75 -3.09
CA TYR A 51 9.91 7.04 -1.78
C TYR A 51 11.44 7.06 -1.85
N SER A 52 12.03 8.16 -2.29
CA SER A 52 13.50 8.24 -2.50
C SER A 52 14.32 8.10 -1.21
N THR A 53 13.73 8.43 -0.07
CA THR A 53 14.43 8.44 1.23
C THR A 53 14.03 7.31 2.18
N ILE A 54 13.09 6.44 1.82
CA ILE A 54 12.57 5.43 2.75
C ILE A 54 13.59 4.33 3.06
N SER A 55 14.55 4.10 2.16
CA SER A 55 15.68 3.17 2.33
C SER A 55 16.71 3.62 3.38
N TYR A 56 16.69 4.88 3.81
CA TYR A 56 17.50 5.36 4.94
C TYR A 56 16.85 5.10 6.30
N GLN A 57 15.59 4.64 6.31
CA GLN A 57 14.80 4.43 7.52
C GLN A 57 14.46 2.95 7.70
N ASP A 58 14.12 2.57 8.92
CA ASP A 58 13.64 1.22 9.26
C ASP A 58 12.11 1.16 9.23
N CYS A 59 11.50 1.69 8.16
CA CYS A 59 10.04 1.77 8.01
C CYS A 59 9.46 0.65 7.14
N LEU A 60 10.30 -0.03 6.36
CA LEU A 60 9.89 -1.14 5.49
C LEU A 60 10.57 -2.43 5.91
N THR A 61 9.88 -3.54 5.68
CA THR A 61 10.57 -4.83 5.61
C THR A 61 11.25 -4.92 4.26
N TRP A 62 12.50 -5.40 4.26
CA TRP A 62 13.29 -5.58 3.06
C TRP A 62 13.60 -7.07 2.88
N ASN A 63 13.55 -7.56 1.65
CA ASN A 63 13.94 -8.95 1.36
C ASN A 63 15.43 -9.23 1.63
N SER A 64 16.29 -8.20 1.58
CA SER A 64 17.69 -8.26 1.97
C SER A 64 18.25 -6.87 2.29
N LEU A 65 19.32 -6.82 3.08
CA LEU A 65 20.07 -5.58 3.33
C LEU A 65 20.71 -5.02 2.05
N THR A 66 21.12 -5.88 1.12
CA THR A 66 21.67 -5.46 -0.18
C THR A 66 20.64 -4.68 -0.98
N VAL A 67 19.39 -5.17 -1.08
CA VAL A 67 18.32 -4.46 -1.79
C VAL A 67 18.01 -3.13 -1.11
N LYS A 68 17.99 -3.07 0.23
CA LYS A 68 17.83 -1.82 0.97
C LYS A 68 18.92 -0.81 0.62
N GLU A 69 20.19 -1.24 0.59
CA GLU A 69 21.33 -0.38 0.28
C GLU A 69 21.26 0.14 -1.16
N GLU A 70 20.98 -0.74 -2.12
CA GLU A 70 20.88 -0.40 -3.55
C GLU A 70 19.62 0.42 -3.89
N ALA A 71 18.62 0.48 -2.99
CA ALA A 71 17.42 1.29 -3.13
C ALA A 71 17.57 2.73 -2.61
N LYS A 72 18.77 3.14 -2.21
CA LYS A 72 19.04 4.52 -1.75
C LYS A 72 19.21 5.46 -2.93
N GLU A 73 18.62 6.65 -2.83
CA GLU A 73 18.68 7.67 -3.90
C GLU A 73 20.12 7.97 -4.38
N TYR A 74 21.13 7.91 -3.51
CA TYR A 74 22.51 8.13 -3.94
C TYR A 74 23.01 7.06 -4.94
N LYS A 75 22.51 5.83 -4.87
CA LYS A 75 22.84 4.74 -5.81
C LYS A 75 22.27 5.02 -7.19
N TRP A 76 21.05 5.55 -7.28
CA TRP A 76 20.48 5.99 -8.55
C TRP A 76 21.36 7.04 -9.21
N ARG A 77 21.81 8.03 -8.44
CA ARG A 77 22.74 9.07 -8.94
C ARG A 77 24.09 8.51 -9.40
N GLN A 78 24.61 7.48 -8.74
CA GLN A 78 25.84 6.79 -9.17
C GLN A 78 25.67 6.10 -10.53
N HIS A 79 24.45 5.64 -10.85
CA HIS A 79 24.09 5.08 -12.15
C HIS A 79 23.54 6.13 -13.13
N ASN A 80 23.65 7.43 -12.82
CA ASN A 80 23.05 8.52 -13.61
C ASN A 80 21.55 8.29 -13.91
N TYR A 81 20.85 7.68 -12.96
CA TYR A 81 19.45 7.29 -13.07
C TYR A 81 18.58 8.16 -12.17
N THR A 82 17.43 8.57 -12.68
CA THR A 82 16.36 9.22 -11.92
C THR A 82 15.05 8.58 -12.35
N PRO A 83 14.35 7.85 -11.48
CA PRO A 83 13.15 7.15 -11.89
C PRO A 83 12.08 8.12 -12.38
N THR A 84 11.40 7.77 -13.47
CA THR A 84 10.40 8.63 -14.13
C THR A 84 9.16 7.84 -14.54
N ASN A 85 8.11 8.57 -14.92
CA ASN A 85 6.93 7.96 -15.54
C ASN A 85 7.35 7.26 -16.84
N GLY A 86 6.88 6.02 -17.03
CA GLY A 86 7.22 5.19 -18.17
C GLY A 86 8.34 4.19 -17.91
N ASP A 87 9.06 4.30 -16.79
CA ASP A 87 10.07 3.30 -16.43
C ASP A 87 9.41 1.95 -16.15
N GLU A 88 9.92 0.90 -16.79
CA GLU A 88 9.45 -0.47 -16.62
C GLU A 88 10.40 -1.27 -15.74
N GLY A 89 9.84 -2.13 -14.90
CA GLY A 89 10.65 -2.99 -14.06
C GLY A 89 9.89 -4.22 -13.57
N ILE A 90 10.57 -5.01 -12.75
CA ILE A 90 10.01 -6.22 -12.14
C ILE A 90 9.83 -5.98 -10.64
N ILE A 91 8.66 -6.30 -10.10
CA ILE A 91 8.41 -6.24 -8.66
C ILE A 91 9.26 -7.33 -7.98
N VAL A 92 10.24 -6.93 -7.17
CA VAL A 92 11.12 -7.88 -6.47
C VAL A 92 10.74 -8.07 -5.00
N HIS A 93 9.96 -7.14 -4.44
CA HIS A 93 9.45 -7.23 -3.08
C HIS A 93 8.18 -6.40 -2.92
N LEU A 94 7.29 -6.85 -2.05
CA LEU A 94 6.09 -6.14 -1.63
C LEU A 94 6.13 -6.04 -0.10
N THR A 95 5.85 -4.85 0.41
CA THR A 95 5.85 -4.51 1.83
C THR A 95 4.81 -3.42 2.08
N SER A 96 4.55 -3.07 3.34
CA SER A 96 3.73 -1.92 3.69
C SER A 96 4.56 -0.86 4.40
N HIS A 97 4.17 0.41 4.24
CA HIS A 97 4.72 1.51 5.02
C HIS A 97 4.39 1.32 6.50
N CYS A 98 5.35 1.53 7.40
CA CYS A 98 5.20 1.36 8.85
C CYS A 98 4.00 2.13 9.43
N ASP A 99 3.86 3.43 9.12
CA ASP A 99 2.81 4.26 9.74
C ASP A 99 1.46 4.26 9.03
N THR A 100 1.46 4.18 7.70
CA THR A 100 0.23 4.35 6.91
C THR A 100 -0.36 3.03 6.44
N HIS A 101 0.36 1.93 6.64
CA HIS A 101 0.06 0.59 6.12
C HIS A 101 -0.13 0.50 4.60
N LYS A 102 0.13 1.59 3.87
CA LYS A 102 0.00 1.65 2.41
C LYS A 102 0.94 0.64 1.76
N PRO A 103 0.46 -0.13 0.78
CA PRO A 103 1.27 -1.09 0.05
C PRO A 103 2.36 -0.38 -0.79
N ILE A 104 3.57 -0.90 -0.70
CA ILE A 104 4.78 -0.44 -1.39
C ILE A 104 5.38 -1.62 -2.14
N ALA A 105 5.67 -1.39 -3.42
CA ALA A 105 6.48 -2.26 -4.23
C ALA A 105 7.93 -1.77 -4.24
N ILE A 106 8.87 -2.72 -4.21
CA ILE A 106 10.25 -2.48 -4.60
C ILE A 106 10.36 -2.95 -6.05
N LEU A 107 10.46 -2.00 -6.97
CA LEU A 107 10.58 -2.25 -8.40
C LEU A 107 12.06 -2.31 -8.80
N LYS A 108 12.47 -3.36 -9.52
CA LYS A 108 13.80 -3.46 -10.13
C LYS A 108 13.72 -2.95 -11.56
N VAL A 109 14.22 -1.74 -11.77
CA VAL A 109 14.32 -1.07 -13.09
C VAL A 109 15.79 -1.14 -13.49
N GLU A 110 16.10 -1.94 -14.50
CA GLU A 110 17.49 -2.25 -14.90
C GLU A 110 18.35 -2.64 -13.67
N GLU A 111 19.39 -1.87 -13.36
CA GLU A 111 20.30 -2.09 -12.23
C GLU A 111 19.84 -1.39 -10.94
N ASN A 112 18.72 -0.66 -10.94
CA ASN A 112 18.27 0.16 -9.81
C ASN A 112 17.06 -0.45 -9.08
N TYR A 113 16.99 -0.22 -7.75
CA TYR A 113 15.81 -0.58 -6.96
C TYR A 113 15.04 0.67 -6.57
N VAL A 114 13.74 0.69 -6.86
CA VAL A 114 12.87 1.85 -6.70
C VAL A 114 11.71 1.50 -5.76
N PRO A 115 11.72 2.00 -4.52
CA PRO A 115 10.58 1.91 -3.61
C PRO A 115 9.47 2.86 -4.07
N ILE A 116 8.28 2.33 -4.35
CA ILE A 116 7.14 3.09 -4.87
C ILE A 116 5.82 2.55 -4.30
N ALA A 117 4.88 3.42 -3.95
CA ALA A 117 3.53 2.95 -3.59
C ALA A 117 2.88 2.22 -4.78
N THR A 118 2.13 1.15 -4.52
CA THR A 118 1.46 0.36 -5.58
C THR A 118 0.51 1.19 -6.43
N SER A 119 -0.12 2.22 -5.85
CA SER A 119 -0.95 3.20 -6.57
C SER A 119 -0.18 4.06 -7.60
N GLY A 120 1.16 4.04 -7.59
CA GLY A 120 2.02 4.75 -8.54
C GLY A 120 2.58 3.88 -9.66
N ILE A 121 2.18 2.61 -9.72
CA ILE A 121 2.56 1.69 -10.79
C ILE A 121 1.31 1.10 -11.45
N LYS A 122 1.51 0.51 -12.63
CA LYS A 122 0.50 -0.30 -13.31
C LYS A 122 1.15 -1.59 -13.79
N ARG A 123 0.48 -2.72 -13.57
CA ARG A 123 0.90 -4.00 -14.14
C ARG A 123 0.92 -3.93 -15.67
N ILE A 124 1.97 -4.48 -16.25
CA ILE A 124 2.07 -4.74 -17.70
C ILE A 124 2.32 -6.23 -17.88
N ASP A 125 1.57 -6.85 -18.78
CA ASP A 125 1.68 -8.29 -19.11
C ASP A 125 2.76 -8.53 -20.16
#